data_AF-A0A218QIT3-F1
#
_entry.id   AF-A0A218QIT3-F1
#
_cell.length_a   1.000
_cell.length_b   1.000
_cell.length_c   1.000
_cell.angle_alpha   90.00
_cell.angle_beta   90.00
_cell.angle_gamma   90.00
#
_symmetry.space_group_name_H-M   'P 1'
#
loop_
_entity.id
_entity.type
_entity.pdbx_description
1 polymer ?
#
loop_
_entity_poly.entity_id
_entity_poly.type
_entity_poly.pdbx_seq_one_letter_code
_entity_poly.pdbx_strand_id
1 'polypeptide(L)' 'MATVVVKPSSLVTAGIRVEKVNNFNLFKFTEQLGSRMQELLDKKKADLLTPEEAAELEAIGELDIIFSYINAMIASQA' A
#
# COMPACT_ATOMS: atom_id res chain seq x y z
N MET A 1 -21.56 0.86 -15.84
CA MET A 1 -20.69 1.65 -14.95
C MET A 1 -19.79 0.64 -14.27
N ALA A 2 -18.53 0.54 -14.67
CA ALA A 2 -17.62 -0.48 -14.17
C ALA A 2 -17.07 0.00 -12.83
N THR A 3 -17.51 -0.63 -11.73
CA THR A 3 -16.89 -0.46 -10.43
C THR A 3 -15.45 -0.96 -10.55
N VAL A 4 -14.49 -0.04 -10.43
CA VAL A 4 -13.08 -0.42 -10.43
C VAL A 4 -12.83 -1.03 -9.06
N VAL A 5 -13.05 -2.35 -8.97
CA VAL A 5 -12.65 -3.13 -7.80
C VAL A 5 -11.13 -3.01 -7.72
N VAL A 6 -10.67 -2.18 -6.79
CA VAL A 6 -9.24 -1.93 -6.61
C VAL A 6 -8.63 -3.18 -6.01
N LYS A 7 -8.18 -4.09 -6.87
CA LYS A 7 -7.50 -5.31 -6.43
C LYS A 7 -6.14 -4.92 -5.88
N PRO A 8 -5.74 -5.44 -4.70
CA PRO A 8 -4.40 -5.21 -4.17
C PRO A 8 -3.32 -5.61 -5.19
N SER A 9 -3.54 -6.66 -5.98
CA SER A 9 -2.64 -7.06 -7.07
C SER A 9 -2.47 -6.02 -8.19
N SER A 10 -3.46 -5.17 -8.45
CA SER A 10 -3.34 -4.06 -9.43
C SER A 10 -2.56 -2.88 -8.86
N LEU A 11 -2.63 -2.67 -7.54
CA LEU A 11 -1.79 -1.70 -6.84
C LEU A 11 -0.35 -2.20 -6.73
N VAL A 12 -0.14 -3.53 -6.72
CA VAL A 12 1.19 -4.12 -6.68
C VAL A 12 2.01 -3.79 -7.94
N THR A 13 1.40 -3.88 -9.12
CA THR A 13 2.07 -3.63 -10.40
C THR A 13 2.38 -2.15 -10.67
N ALA A 14 1.57 -1.23 -10.16
CA ALA A 14 1.73 0.22 -10.39
C ALA A 14 2.30 0.99 -9.18
N GLY A 15 2.20 0.41 -7.99
CA GLY A 15 2.32 1.12 -6.71
C GLY A 15 3.42 0.61 -5.78
N ILE A 16 4.20 -0.40 -6.17
CA ILE A 16 5.31 -0.92 -5.36
C ILE A 16 6.63 -0.73 -6.08
N ARG A 17 7.64 -0.30 -5.32
CA ARG A 17 9.04 -0.31 -5.73
C ARG A 17 9.84 -1.19 -4.78
N VAL A 18 10.78 -1.95 -5.34
CA VAL A 18 11.82 -2.60 -4.55
C VAL A 18 12.94 -1.58 -4.37
N GLU A 19 13.20 -1.19 -3.13
CA GLU A 19 14.24 -0.25 -2.76
C GLU A 19 15.36 -1.01 -2.07
N LYS A 20 16.58 -0.89 -2.58
CA LYS A 20 17.76 -1.46 -1.93
C LYS A 20 18.18 -0.54 -0.79
N VAL A 21 17.92 -0.97 0.44
CA VAL A 21 18.33 -0.25 1.65
C VAL A 21 19.46 -1.02 2.30
N ASN A 22 20.65 -0.41 2.37
CA ASN A 22 21.90 -1.09 2.76
C ASN A 22 22.21 -2.30 1.86
N ASN A 23 22.00 -3.52 2.37
CA ASN A 23 22.24 -4.79 1.68
C ASN A 23 20.95 -5.59 1.42
N PHE A 24 19.80 -5.02 1.74
CA PHE A 24 18.50 -5.68 1.67
C PHE A 24 17.63 -5.07 0.58
N ASN A 25 16.97 -5.93 -0.18
CA ASN A 25 15.97 -5.53 -1.15
C ASN A 25 14.62 -5.45 -0.43
N LEU A 26 14.26 -4.26 0.03
CA LEU A 26 13.03 -4.03 0.78
C LEU A 26 11.90 -3.61 -0.16
N PHE A 27 10.69 -4.05 0.14
CA PHE A 27 9.49 -3.65 -0.58
C PHE A 27 8.98 -2.35 0.02
N LYS A 28 8.73 -1.36 -0.84
CA LYS A 28 8.20 -0.06 -0.42
C LYS A 28 7.12 0.38 -1.38
N PHE A 29 6.14 1.11 -0.87
CA PHE A 29 5.19 1.79 -1.72
C PHE A 29 5.88 2.88 -2.55
N THR A 30 5.39 3.08 -3.78
CA THR A 30 5.76 4.25 -4.57
C THR A 30 5.17 5.50 -3.92
N GLU A 31 5.78 6.66 -4.20
CA GLU A 31 5.25 7.94 -3.68
C GLU A 31 3.80 8.19 -4.10
N GLN A 32 3.41 7.71 -5.28
CA GLN A 32 2.03 7.78 -5.74
C GLN A 32 1.09 6.99 -4.85
N LEU A 33 1.43 5.74 -4.50
CA LEU A 33 0.57 4.90 -3.66
C LEU A 33 0.58 5.37 -2.21
N GLY A 34 1.73 5.80 -1.69
CA GLY A 34 1.84 6.40 -0.35
C GLY A 34 1.01 7.69 -0.23
N SER A 35 1.05 8.56 -1.25
CA SER A 35 0.22 9.78 -1.27
C SER A 35 -1.27 9.44 -1.32
N ARG A 36 -1.66 8.45 -2.14
CA ARG A 36 -3.04 7.97 -2.20
C ARG A 36 -3.53 7.43 -0.85
N MET A 37 -2.73 6.59 -0.19
CA MET A 37 -3.04 6.11 1.16
C MET A 37 -3.26 7.27 2.13
N GLN A 38 -2.40 8.30 2.06
CA GLN A 38 -2.49 9.46 2.93
C GLN A 38 -3.76 10.28 2.68
N GLU A 39 -4.15 10.48 1.41
CA GLU A 39 -5.42 11.12 1.03
C GLU A 39 -6.63 10.34 1.51
N LEU A 40 -6.62 9.01 1.36
CA LEU A 40 -7.69 8.14 1.84
C LEU A 40 -7.80 8.18 3.37
N LEU A 41 -6.68 8.20 4.09
CA LEU A 41 -6.68 8.36 5.54
C LEU A 41 -7.23 9.72 5.98
N ASP A 42 -6.91 10.78 5.24
CA ASP A 42 -7.44 12.12 5.52
C ASP A 42 -8.96 12.17 5.31
N LYS A 43 -9.44 11.64 4.17
CA LYS A 43 -10.87 11.50 3.90
C LYS A 43 -11.59 10.63 4.92
N LYS A 44 -10.96 9.55 5.38
CA LYS A 44 -11.48 8.69 6.46
C LYS A 44 -11.63 9.46 7.77
N LYS A 45 -10.66 10.30 8.13
CA LYS A 45 -10.76 11.17 9.31
C LYS A 45 -11.85 12.23 9.17
N ALA A 46 -12.07 12.70 7.95
CA ALA A 46 -13.13 13.66 7.63
C ALA A 46 -14.53 13.02 7.46
N ASP A 47 -14.65 11.69 7.61
CA ASP A 47 -15.88 10.92 7.33
C ASP A 47 -16.39 11.08 5.88
N LEU A 48 -15.51 11.46 4.95
CA LEU A 48 -15.80 11.68 3.53
C LEU A 48 -15.42 10.46 2.67
N LEU A 49 -15.05 9.35 3.30
CA LEU A 49 -14.57 8.17 2.59
C LEU A 49 -15.73 7.44 1.92
N THR A 50 -15.66 7.35 0.59
CA THR A 50 -16.63 6.53 -0.15
C THR A 50 -16.38 5.03 0.10
N PRO A 51 -17.38 4.16 -0.07
CA PRO A 51 -17.19 2.72 0.07
C PRO A 51 -16.13 2.14 -0.90
N GLU A 52 -15.94 2.78 -2.05
CA GLU A 52 -14.88 2.41 -3.01
C GLU A 52 -13.49 2.76 -2.46
N GLU A 53 -13.34 3.95 -1.89
CA GLU A 53 -12.12 4.42 -1.23
C GLU A 53 -11.81 3.65 0.05
N ALA A 54 -12.85 3.21 0.77
CA ALA A 54 -12.71 2.33 1.94
C ALA A 54 -12.09 0.99 1.54
N ALA A 55 -12.60 0.37 0.49
CA ALA A 55 -12.05 -0.87 -0.05
C ALA A 55 -10.61 -0.69 -0.58
N GLU A 56 -10.31 0.45 -1.21
CA GLU A 56 -8.94 0.78 -1.64
C GLU A 56 -7.99 0.94 -0.44
N LEU A 57 -8.41 1.65 0.61
CA LEU A 57 -7.61 1.84 1.82
C LEU A 57 -7.35 0.50 2.55
N GLU A 58 -8.36 -0.37 2.62
CA GLU A 58 -8.20 -1.72 3.17
C GLU A 58 -7.19 -2.53 2.36
N ALA A 59 -7.30 -2.53 1.04
CA ALA A 59 -6.35 -3.22 0.15
C ALA A 59 -4.92 -2.69 0.30
N ILE A 60 -4.74 -1.37 0.43
CA ILE A 60 -3.42 -0.76 0.69
C ILE A 60 -2.88 -1.17 2.07
N GLY A 61 -3.74 -1.17 3.09
CA GLY A 61 -3.38 -1.58 4.45
C GLY A 61 -2.93 -3.04 4.52
N GLU A 62 -3.60 -3.95 3.82
CA GLU A 62 -3.18 -5.36 3.71
C GLU A 62 -1.81 -5.49 3.05
N LEU A 63 -1.56 -4.72 1.97
CA LEU A 63 -0.26 -4.70 1.32
C LEU A 63 0.85 -4.18 2.24
N ASP A 64 0.56 -3.17 3.07
CA ASP A 64 1.54 -2.60 4.02
C ASP A 64 1.98 -3.65 5.04
N ILE A 65 1.02 -4.41 5.56
CA ILE A 65 1.29 -5.49 6.52
C ILE A 65 2.16 -6.57 5.88
N ILE A 66 1.84 -6.97 4.64
CA ILE A 66 2.62 -7.97 3.90
C ILE A 66 4.05 -7.48 3.69
N PHE A 67 4.24 -6.22 3.26
CA PHE A 67 5.58 -5.66 3.05
C PHE A 67 6.34 -5.46 4.35
N SER A 68 5.70 -4.96 5.39
CA SER A 68 6.30 -4.85 6.72
C SER A 68 6.75 -6.21 7.24
N TYR A 69 5.95 -7.27 7.04
CA TYR A 69 6.32 -8.63 7.42
C TYR A 69 7.52 -9.15 6.61
N ILE A 70 7.49 -9.01 5.28
CA ILE A 70 8.60 -9.43 4.41
C ILE A 70 9.87 -8.65 4.76
N ASN A 71 9.77 -7.32 4.90
CA ASN A 71 10.89 -6.46 5.26
C ASN A 71 11.45 -6.80 6.64
N ALA A 72 10.59 -7.09 7.62
CA ALA A 72 11.02 -7.54 8.94
C ALA A 72 11.72 -8.90 8.88
N MET A 73 11.23 -9.86 8.09
CA MET A 73 11.91 -11.14 7.87
C MET A 73 13.27 -10.96 7.18
N ILE A 74 13.37 -10.07 6.20
CA ILE A 74 14.62 -9.77 5.50
C ILE A 74 15.60 -9.11 6.47
N ALA A 75 15.15 -8.13 7.25
CA ALA A 75 15.96 -7.45 8.26
C ALA A 75 16.34 -8.36 9.45
N SER A 76 15.54 -9.37 9.76
CA SER A 76 15.83 -10.34 10.83
C SER A 76 16.82 -11.43 10.39
N GLN A 77 16.98 -11.65 9.08
CA GLN A 77 17.99 -12.56 8.51
C GLN A 77 19.32 -11.85 8.23
N ALA A 78 19.42 -10.56 8.57
CA ALA A 78 20.57 -9.69 8.42
C ALA A 78 21.68 -9.93 9.45
#